data_AF-A0A4Q2Z802-F1
#
_entry.id   AF-A0A4Q2Z802-F1
#
_cell.length_a   1.000
_cell.length_b   1.000
_cell.length_c   1.000
_cell.angle_alpha   90.00
_cell.angle_beta   90.00
_cell.angle_gamma   90.00
#
_symmetry.space_group_name_H-M   'P 1'
#
loop_
_entity.id
_entity.type
_entity.pdbx_description
1 polymer ?
#
loop_
_entity_poly.entity_id
_entity_poly.type
_entity_poly.pdbx_seq_one_letter_code
_entity_poly.pdbx_strand_id
1 'polypeptide(L)'
;MRICDLITSPDPAIRNQSLESWTRNASAAALLTACSELDAFRRTCPNLYERVRALFFLYAIHRFHLPEKLAFTGHSNARGLIPFGGYEQLLHRRFAEAIESFLAVQAKEGPSDGISSALASAYYRLAMQTLADQVRRSVRTVRG
;
A
#
# COMPACT_ATOMS: atom_id res chain seq x y z
N MET A 1 8.61 16.27 -6.87
CA MET A 1 8.76 15.64 -5.54
C MET A 1 8.21 14.23 -5.62
N ARG A 2 9.00 13.22 -5.22
CA ARG A 2 8.57 11.81 -5.23
C ARG A 2 7.74 11.50 -3.99
N ILE A 3 6.91 10.46 -4.05
CA ILE A 3 6.08 10.08 -2.90
C ILE A 3 6.91 9.66 -1.68
N CYS A 4 8.06 9.01 -1.90
CA CYS A 4 8.95 8.60 -0.82
C CYS A 4 9.57 9.78 -0.06
N ASP A 5 9.63 10.97 -0.65
CA ASP A 5 10.15 12.17 0.04
C ASP A 5 9.25 12.54 1.24
N LEU A 6 7.95 12.21 1.19
CA LEU A 6 7.03 12.33 2.33
C LEU A 6 7.34 11.33 3.46
N ILE A 7 8.30 10.44 3.29
CA ILE A 7 8.69 9.43 4.28
C ILE A 7 10.13 9.66 4.73
N THR A 8 11.04 9.87 3.78
CA THR A 8 12.49 9.83 4.02
C THR A 8 13.17 11.19 4.04
N SER A 9 12.48 12.28 3.63
CA SER A 9 13.13 13.59 3.58
C SER A 9 13.68 13.98 4.95
N PRO A 10 14.93 14.49 5.03
CA PRO A 10 15.47 14.99 6.29
C PRO A 10 14.70 16.23 6.77
N ASP A 11 14.17 17.03 5.85
CA ASP A 11 13.36 18.21 6.13
C ASP A 11 11.95 17.80 6.60
N PRO A 12 11.56 18.11 7.87
CA PRO A 12 10.22 17.85 8.38
C PRO A 12 9.11 18.56 7.59
N ALA A 13 9.39 19.72 6.99
CA ALA A 13 8.40 20.46 6.20
C ALA A 13 8.05 19.75 4.87
N ILE A 14 8.93 18.87 4.40
CA ILE A 14 8.67 17.96 3.26
C ILE A 14 8.11 16.64 3.78
N ARG A 15 8.78 16.03 4.77
CA ARG A 15 8.42 14.72 5.31
C ARG A 15 7.03 14.69 5.95
N ASN A 16 6.53 15.79 6.52
CA ASN A 16 5.25 15.80 7.23
C ASN A 16 4.09 16.38 6.41
N GLN A 17 4.27 16.62 5.11
CA GLN A 17 3.16 17.02 4.26
C GLN A 17 2.11 15.90 4.19
N SER A 18 0.84 16.28 4.05
CA SER A 18 -0.24 15.32 4.00
C SER A 18 -0.22 14.53 2.70
N LEU A 19 -0.51 13.24 2.78
CA LEU A 19 -0.68 12.39 1.59
C LEU A 19 -1.76 12.96 0.66
N GLU A 20 -2.87 13.46 1.23
CA GLU A 20 -3.97 14.07 0.47
C GLU A 20 -3.49 15.23 -0.41
N SER A 21 -2.62 16.11 0.11
CA SER A 21 -2.08 17.23 -0.66
C SER A 21 -1.28 16.76 -1.88
N TRP A 22 -0.54 15.66 -1.73
CA TRP A 22 0.22 15.05 -2.81
C TRP A 22 -0.69 14.37 -3.84
N THR A 23 -1.74 13.66 -3.38
CA THR A 23 -2.64 12.91 -4.28
C THR A 23 -3.65 13.78 -5.02
N ARG A 24 -3.97 14.97 -4.53
CA ARG A 24 -5.06 15.84 -5.05
C ARG A 24 -4.99 16.03 -6.57
N ASN A 25 -3.79 16.36 -7.08
CA ASN A 25 -3.54 16.65 -8.49
C ASN A 25 -2.92 15.46 -9.25
N ALA A 26 -2.76 14.32 -8.61
CA ALA A 26 -2.18 13.13 -9.23
C ALA A 26 -3.22 12.44 -10.15
N SER A 27 -2.78 12.05 -11.34
CA SER A 27 -3.56 11.18 -12.22
C SER A 27 -3.57 9.73 -11.69
N ALA A 28 -4.48 8.89 -12.18
CA ALA A 28 -4.50 7.46 -11.84
C ALA A 28 -3.14 6.79 -12.13
N ALA A 29 -2.53 7.10 -13.28
CA ALA A 29 -1.21 6.60 -13.64
C ALA A 29 -0.12 7.05 -12.65
N ALA A 30 -0.11 8.32 -12.26
CA ALA A 30 0.86 8.83 -11.29
C ALA A 30 0.70 8.17 -9.91
N LEU A 31 -0.54 7.91 -9.48
CA LEU A 31 -0.83 7.15 -8.26
C LEU A 31 -0.32 5.70 -8.33
N LEU A 32 -0.52 5.02 -9.47
CA LEU A 32 -0.02 3.66 -9.68
C LEU A 32 1.52 3.60 -9.68
N THR A 33 2.18 4.58 -10.30
CA THR A 33 3.64 4.72 -10.22
C THR A 33 4.10 4.92 -8.78
N ALA A 34 3.44 5.80 -8.03
CA ALA A 34 3.74 6.01 -6.62
C ALA A 34 3.51 4.76 -5.76
N CYS A 35 2.46 3.98 -6.02
CA CYS A 35 2.26 2.68 -5.37
C CYS A 35 3.41 1.72 -5.67
N SER A 36 3.89 1.66 -6.92
CA SER A 36 5.05 0.83 -7.28
C SER A 36 6.32 1.26 -6.53
N GLU A 37 6.59 2.57 -6.48
CA GLU A 37 7.74 3.13 -5.74
C GLU A 37 7.66 2.80 -4.24
N LEU A 38 6.49 2.97 -3.62
CA LEU A 38 6.27 2.64 -2.21
C LEU A 38 6.37 1.13 -1.94
N ASP A 39 5.85 0.28 -2.84
CA ASP A 39 5.92 -1.17 -2.69
C ASP A 39 7.37 -1.68 -2.76
N ALA A 40 8.16 -1.15 -3.69
CA ALA A 40 9.59 -1.44 -3.77
C ALA A 40 10.32 -0.94 -2.51
N PHE A 41 10.05 0.29 -2.08
CA PHE A 41 10.66 0.89 -0.89
C PHE A 41 10.40 0.06 0.38
N ARG A 42 9.15 -0.34 0.66
CA ARG A 42 8.83 -1.09 1.89
C ARG A 42 9.53 -2.44 2.00
N ARG A 43 9.92 -3.05 0.87
CA ARG A 43 10.57 -4.37 0.83
C ARG A 43 12.03 -4.29 1.28
N THR A 44 12.68 -3.16 1.05
CA THR A 44 14.11 -2.95 1.32
C THR A 44 14.37 -2.02 2.51
N CYS A 45 13.37 -1.22 2.94
CA CYS A 45 13.50 -0.27 4.04
C CYS A 45 13.79 -0.97 5.39
N PRO A 46 14.95 -0.71 6.02
CA PRO A 46 15.27 -1.28 7.32
C PRO A 46 14.58 -0.53 8.47
N ASN A 47 14.22 0.74 8.26
CA ASN A 47 13.57 1.58 9.27
C ASN A 47 12.11 1.16 9.43
N LEU A 48 11.76 0.71 10.64
CA LEU A 48 10.40 0.25 10.96
C LEU A 48 9.34 1.34 10.71
N TYR A 49 9.58 2.56 11.18
CA TYR A 49 8.61 3.65 11.09
C TYR A 49 8.34 4.00 9.62
N GLU A 50 9.39 4.16 8.83
CA GLU A 50 9.28 4.48 7.42
C GLU A 50 8.58 3.36 6.62
N ARG A 51 8.92 2.10 6.90
CA ARG A 51 8.27 0.94 6.28
C ARG A 51 6.78 0.87 6.60
N VAL A 52 6.41 1.07 7.87
CA VAL A 52 5.00 1.07 8.29
C VAL A 52 4.25 2.26 7.67
N ARG A 53 4.89 3.43 7.60
CA ARG A 53 4.32 4.62 6.94
C ARG A 53 4.07 4.37 5.46
N ALA A 54 5.00 3.72 4.76
CA ALA A 54 4.82 3.32 3.36
C ALA A 54 3.64 2.36 3.17
N LEU A 55 3.49 1.36 4.06
CA LEU A 55 2.36 0.43 4.03
C LEU A 55 1.01 1.15 4.23
N PHE A 56 0.94 2.12 5.15
CA PHE A 56 -0.28 2.91 5.34
C PHE A 56 -0.55 3.89 4.19
N PHE A 57 0.48 4.42 3.55
CA PHE A 57 0.32 5.22 2.33
C PHE A 57 -0.23 4.37 1.18
N LEU A 58 0.31 3.17 0.97
CA LEU A 58 -0.20 2.20 0.00
C LEU A 58 -1.68 1.86 0.28
N TYR A 59 -2.02 1.56 1.53
CA TYR A 59 -3.41 1.37 1.95
C TYR A 59 -4.29 2.58 1.60
N ALA A 60 -3.88 3.78 1.98
CA ALA A 60 -4.67 4.98 1.78
C ALA A 60 -4.87 5.31 0.30
N ILE A 61 -3.82 5.20 -0.52
CA ILE A 61 -3.90 5.41 -1.97
C ILE A 61 -4.89 4.43 -2.59
N HIS A 62 -4.74 3.13 -2.31
CA HIS A 62 -5.62 2.11 -2.87
C HIS A 62 -7.07 2.20 -2.38
N ARG A 63 -7.29 2.63 -1.13
CA ARG A 63 -8.62 2.65 -0.52
C ARG A 63 -9.41 3.92 -0.79
N PHE A 64 -8.74 5.06 -0.90
CA PHE A 64 -9.38 6.38 -0.89
C PHE A 64 -9.07 7.25 -2.10
N HIS A 65 -7.93 7.06 -2.77
CA HIS A 65 -7.51 7.96 -3.86
C HIS A 65 -7.61 7.33 -5.24
N LEU A 66 -7.25 6.06 -5.40
CA LEU A 66 -7.33 5.36 -6.69
C LEU A 66 -8.78 5.16 -7.19
N PRO A 67 -9.76 4.73 -6.38
CA PRO A 67 -11.11 4.44 -6.89
C PRO A 67 -11.76 5.62 -7.62
N GLU A 68 -11.66 6.83 -7.06
CA GLU A 68 -12.19 8.04 -7.69
C GLU A 68 -11.54 8.31 -9.05
N LYS A 69 -10.22 8.15 -9.15
CA LYS A 69 -9.48 8.41 -10.39
C LYS A 69 -9.70 7.31 -11.44
N LEU A 70 -9.87 6.06 -11.02
CA LEU A 70 -10.17 4.94 -11.92
C LEU A 70 -11.56 5.07 -12.54
N ALA A 71 -12.55 5.50 -11.75
CA ALA A 71 -13.90 5.79 -12.23
C ALA A 71 -13.92 6.84 -13.36
N PHE A 72 -13.10 7.88 -13.24
CA PHE A 72 -13.00 8.92 -14.26
C PHE A 72 -12.39 8.42 -15.59
N THR A 73 -11.54 7.41 -15.54
CA THR A 73 -10.80 6.90 -16.72
C THR A 73 -11.51 5.77 -17.46
N GLY A 74 -12.73 5.40 -17.07
CA GLY A 74 -13.48 4.29 -17.67
C GLY A 74 -12.98 2.89 -17.26
N HIS A 75 -11.98 2.79 -16.39
CA HIS A 75 -11.49 1.55 -15.79
C HIS A 75 -12.40 1.02 -14.66
N SER A 76 -13.51 1.71 -14.36
CA SER A 76 -14.56 1.23 -13.44
C SER A 76 -15.39 0.07 -14.00
N ASN A 77 -15.18 -0.32 -15.26
CA ASN A 77 -16.13 -1.15 -15.99
C ASN A 77 -15.86 -2.66 -15.96
N ALA A 78 -15.39 -3.17 -14.82
CA ALA A 78 -15.48 -4.58 -14.54
C ALA A 78 -16.12 -4.75 -13.17
N ARG A 79 -17.08 -5.68 -13.10
CA ARG A 79 -17.39 -6.42 -11.87
C ARG A 79 -16.08 -7.02 -11.34
N GLY A 80 -15.27 -6.21 -10.66
CA GLY A 80 -13.88 -6.52 -10.30
C GLY A 80 -13.90 -7.61 -9.26
N LEU A 81 -13.96 -8.85 -9.73
CA LEU A 81 -13.87 -10.02 -8.88
C LEU A 81 -12.52 -9.94 -8.17
N ILE A 82 -12.55 -10.05 -6.85
CA ILE A 82 -11.32 -10.15 -6.07
C ILE A 82 -10.62 -11.44 -6.51
N PRO A 83 -9.35 -11.39 -6.95
CA PRO A 83 -8.65 -12.59 -7.41
C PRO A 83 -8.63 -13.68 -6.33
N PHE A 84 -9.20 -14.84 -6.63
CA PHE A 84 -9.45 -15.90 -5.66
C PHE A 84 -8.18 -16.36 -4.93
N GLY A 85 -7.10 -16.63 -5.68
CA GLY A 85 -5.84 -17.11 -5.08
C GLY A 85 -5.21 -16.10 -4.11
N GLY A 86 -5.29 -14.80 -4.40
CA GLY A 86 -4.83 -13.77 -3.47
C GLY A 86 -5.73 -13.64 -2.24
N TYR A 87 -7.03 -13.90 -2.38
CA TYR A 87 -7.96 -13.91 -1.26
C TYR A 87 -7.71 -15.09 -0.31
N GLU A 88 -7.42 -16.29 -0.81
CA GLU A 88 -7.00 -17.41 0.05
C GLU A 88 -5.73 -17.07 0.85
N GLN A 89 -4.73 -16.47 0.22
CA GLN A 89 -3.51 -16.04 0.91
C GLN A 89 -3.82 -15.02 2.04
N LEU A 90 -4.76 -14.09 1.83
CA LEU A 90 -5.23 -13.17 2.88
C LEU A 90 -5.83 -13.93 4.07
N LEU A 91 -6.67 -14.94 3.82
CA LEU A 91 -7.31 -15.75 4.87
C LEU A 91 -6.25 -16.50 5.70
N HIS A 92 -5.22 -17.04 5.03
CA HIS A 92 -4.09 -17.72 5.67
C HIS A 92 -3.04 -16.78 6.27
N ARG A 93 -3.31 -15.47 6.34
CA ARG A 93 -2.39 -14.44 6.86
C ARG A 93 -1.05 -14.35 6.10
N ARG A 94 -1.02 -14.79 4.85
CA ARG A 94 0.13 -14.68 3.92
C ARG A 94 0.05 -13.36 3.16
N PHE A 95 0.12 -12.23 3.88
CA PHE A 95 -0.21 -10.91 3.31
C PHE A 95 0.77 -10.44 2.23
N ALA A 96 2.07 -10.70 2.39
CA ALA A 96 3.07 -10.32 1.38
C ALA A 96 2.83 -11.05 0.05
N GLU A 97 2.51 -12.33 0.11
CA GLU A 97 2.22 -13.16 -1.07
C GLU A 97 0.88 -12.78 -1.70
N ALA A 98 -0.13 -12.43 -0.88
CA ALA A 98 -1.39 -11.88 -1.36
C ALA A 98 -1.18 -10.59 -2.16
N ILE A 99 -0.33 -9.67 -1.66
CA ILE A 99 0.03 -8.44 -2.39
C ILE A 99 0.65 -8.78 -3.74
N GLU A 100 1.60 -9.72 -3.79
CA GLU A 100 2.25 -10.12 -5.04
C GLU A 100 1.26 -10.71 -6.04
N SER A 101 0.36 -11.59 -5.59
CA SER A 101 -0.71 -12.14 -6.43
C SER A 101 -1.62 -11.05 -6.99
N PHE A 102 -2.04 -10.09 -6.16
CA PHE A 102 -2.90 -8.99 -6.61
C PHE A 102 -2.17 -8.03 -7.57
N LEU A 103 -0.89 -7.73 -7.33
CA LEU A 103 -0.08 -6.92 -8.24
C LEU A 103 0.15 -7.63 -9.58
N ALA A 104 0.34 -8.94 -9.58
CA ALA A 104 0.47 -9.73 -10.81
C ALA A 104 -0.81 -9.69 -11.65
N VAL A 105 -1.98 -9.81 -11.00
CA VAL A 105 -3.28 -9.64 -11.68
C VAL A 105 -3.43 -8.21 -12.21
N GLN A 106 -3.10 -7.19 -11.41
CA GLN A 106 -3.12 -5.80 -11.84
C GLN A 106 -2.25 -5.55 -13.08
N ALA A 107 -1.07 -6.17 -13.15
CA ALA A 107 -0.16 -6.03 -14.28
C ALA A 107 -0.73 -6.67 -15.56
N LYS A 108 -1.52 -7.75 -15.43
CA LYS A 108 -2.11 -8.49 -16.55
C LYS A 108 -3.42 -7.89 -17.04
N GLU A 109 -4.29 -7.51 -16.12
CA GLU A 109 -5.69 -7.15 -16.40
C GLU A 109 -5.95 -5.64 -16.25
N GLY A 110 -4.96 -4.91 -15.74
CA GLY A 110 -5.08 -3.49 -15.42
C GLY A 110 -5.62 -3.24 -14.01
N PRO A 111 -5.60 -1.96 -13.57
CA PRO A 111 -6.17 -1.55 -12.30
C PRO A 111 -7.71 -1.62 -12.32
N SER A 112 -8.30 -2.04 -11.21
CA SER A 112 -9.75 -2.03 -11.00
C SER A 112 -10.09 -1.80 -9.53
N ASP A 113 -11.35 -1.46 -9.24
CA ASP A 113 -11.81 -1.23 -7.86
C ASP A 113 -11.66 -2.49 -6.99
N GLY A 114 -11.93 -3.67 -7.54
CA GLY A 114 -11.79 -4.95 -6.86
C GLY A 114 -10.34 -5.24 -6.46
N ILE A 115 -9.41 -5.06 -7.40
CA ILE A 115 -7.97 -5.25 -7.16
C ILE A 115 -7.46 -4.20 -6.16
N SER A 116 -7.87 -2.94 -6.30
CA SER A 116 -7.45 -1.87 -5.39
C SER A 116 -7.96 -2.12 -3.97
N SER A 117 -9.20 -2.59 -3.81
CA SER A 117 -9.75 -2.97 -2.51
C SER A 117 -9.00 -4.14 -1.86
N ALA A 118 -8.63 -5.15 -2.67
CA ALA A 118 -7.85 -6.29 -2.22
C ALA A 118 -6.44 -5.90 -1.78
N LEU A 119 -5.75 -5.08 -2.58
CA LEU A 119 -4.44 -4.50 -2.25
C LEU A 119 -4.49 -3.66 -0.98
N ALA A 120 -5.47 -2.77 -0.85
CA ALA A 120 -5.68 -1.97 0.36
C ALA A 120 -5.78 -2.86 1.61
N SER A 121 -6.62 -3.90 1.54
CA SER A 121 -6.81 -4.84 2.64
C SER A 121 -5.51 -5.58 3.01
N ALA A 122 -4.75 -6.01 2.00
CA ALA A 122 -3.49 -6.72 2.21
C ALA A 122 -2.40 -5.82 2.81
N TYR A 123 -2.24 -4.59 2.30
CA TYR A 123 -1.29 -3.62 2.83
C TYR A 123 -1.60 -3.21 4.27
N TYR A 124 -2.88 -2.95 4.57
CA TYR A 124 -3.30 -2.63 5.94
C TYR A 124 -2.98 -3.78 6.91
N ARG A 125 -3.30 -5.02 6.53
CA ARG A 125 -3.03 -6.20 7.36
C ARG A 125 -1.55 -6.45 7.55
N LEU A 126 -0.74 -6.24 6.51
CA LEU A 126 0.72 -6.32 6.61
C LEU A 126 1.29 -5.21 7.52
N ALA A 127 0.75 -3.99 7.48
CA ALA A 127 1.15 -2.91 8.39
C ALA A 127 0.90 -3.29 9.86
N MET A 128 -0.31 -3.79 10.14
CA MET A 128 -0.70 -4.22 11.49
C MET A 128 0.13 -5.40 11.99
N GLN A 129 0.39 -6.39 11.13
CA GLN A 129 1.28 -7.51 11.48
C GLN A 129 2.70 -7.01 11.78
N THR A 130 3.22 -6.10 10.96
CA THR A 130 4.56 -5.53 11.14
C THR A 130 4.67 -4.82 12.48
N LEU A 131 3.66 -4.04 12.89
CA LEU A 131 3.63 -3.40 14.21
C LEU A 131 3.53 -4.42 15.35
N ALA A 132 2.62 -5.40 15.23
CA ALA A 132 2.44 -6.44 16.25
C ALA A 132 3.72 -7.26 16.49
N ASP A 133 4.45 -7.59 15.43
CA ASP A 133 5.72 -8.32 15.54
C ASP A 133 6.80 -7.50 16.26
N GLN A 134 6.79 -6.18 16.11
CA GLN A 134 7.74 -5.29 16.77
C GLN A 134 7.43 -5.10 18.25
N VAL A 135 6.13 -5.01 18.61
CA VAL A 135 5.70 -5.03 20.01
C VAL A 135 6.14 -6.34 20.68
N ARG A 136 5.90 -7.50 20.04
CA ARG A 136 6.33 -8.81 20.56
C ARG A 136 7.84 -8.88 20.78
N ARG A 137 8.64 -8.37 19.83
CA ARG A 137 10.11 -8.31 19.96
C ARG A 137 10.51 -7.44 21.14
N SER A 138 9.95 -6.23 21.25
CA SER A 138 10.29 -5.27 22.31
C SER A 138 9.98 -5.81 23.71
N VAL A 139 8.83 -6.48 23.89
CA VAL A 139 8.47 -7.07 25.18
C VAL A 139 9.40 -8.22 25.56
N ARG A 140 9.79 -9.08 24.60
CA ARG A 140 10.71 -10.21 24.87
C ARG A 140 12.13 -9.76 25.22
N THR A 141 12.56 -8.58 24.78
CA THR A 141 13.90 -8.04 25.05
C THR A 141 14.02 -7.38 26.42
N VAL A 142 12.91 -7.03 27.07
CA VAL A 142 12.91 -6.55 28.45
C VAL A 142 12.92 -7.77 29.37
N ARG A 143 14.07 -8.05 30.00
CA ARG A 143 14.12 -8.94 31.15
C ARG A 143 13.52 -8.18 32.34
N GLY A 144 12.50 -8.78 32.97
CA GLY A 144 12.02 -8.34 34.29
C GLY A 144 13.11 -8.46 35.34
#